data_AF-R8YN88-F1
#
_entry.id   AF-R8YN88-F1
#
_cell.length_a   1.000
_cell.length_b   1.000
_cell.length_c   1.000
_cell.angle_alpha   90.00
_cell.angle_beta   90.00
_cell.angle_gamma   90.00
#
_symmetry.space_group_name_H-M   'P 1'
#
loop_
_entity.id
_entity.type
_entity.pdbx_description
1 polymer ?
#
loop_
_entity_poly.entity_id
_entity_poly.type
_entity_poly.pdbx_seq_one_letter_code
_entity_poly.pdbx_strand_id
1 'polypeptide(L)' 'MTRLKVIIKDQFDKESIALAKVRPMNDHALELHKSVEHIEINDDIILPNMDLLYENPKDGKIYQLIGPFSEE' A
#
# COMPACT_ATOMS: atom_id res chain seq x y z
N MET A 1 -6.05 9.66 -11.70
CA MET A 1 -5.47 8.59 -10.86
C MET A 1 -5.03 9.24 -9.57
N THR A 2 -5.43 8.70 -8.41
CA THR A 2 -5.18 9.33 -7.11
C THR A 2 -4.09 8.54 -6.39
N ARG A 3 -3.14 9.26 -5.78
CA ARG A 3 -2.14 8.68 -4.89
C ARG A 3 -2.42 9.16 -3.48
N LEU A 4 -2.36 8.26 -2.51
CA LEU A 4 -2.54 8.56 -1.09
C LEU A 4 -1.37 8.01 -0.32
N LYS A 5 -0.98 8.70 0.75
CA LYS A 5 -0.04 8.15 1.71
C LYS A 5 -0.76 7.06 2.52
N VAL A 6 -0.11 5.93 2.69
CA VAL A 6 -0.59 4.79 3.49
C VAL A 6 0.47 4.39 4.49
N ILE A 7 0.01 3.84 5.60
CA ILE A 7 0.87 3.20 6.59
C ILE A 7 0.99 1.75 6.19
N ILE A 8 2.22 1.32 6.00
CA ILE A 8 2.58 -0.07 5.75
C ILE A 8 3.42 -0.57 6.92
N LYS A 9 3.34 -1.87 7.18
CA LYS A 9 4.08 -2.55 8.24
C LYS A 9 4.91 -3.67 7.64
N ASP A 10 6.21 -3.67 7.88
CA ASP A 10 7.07 -4.74 7.38
C ASP A 10 7.01 -6.00 8.27
N GLN A 11 7.60 -7.10 7.79
CA GLN A 11 7.67 -8.38 8.50
C GLN A 11 8.33 -8.35 9.90
N PHE A 12 9.09 -7.30 10.23
CA PHE A 12 9.71 -7.03 11.52
C PHE A 12 8.88 -6.07 12.39
N ASP A 13 7.60 -5.92 12.08
CA ASP A 13 6.65 -5.11 12.83
C ASP A 13 6.91 -3.59 12.76
N LYS A 14 7.79 -3.11 11.87
CA LYS A 14 8.04 -1.67 11.75
C LYS A 14 7.07 -1.02 10.77
N GLU A 15 6.50 0.08 11.21
CA GLU A 15 5.62 0.90 10.41
C GLU A 15 6.42 1.90 9.57
N SER A 16 5.97 2.13 8.35
CA SER A 16 6.57 3.06 7.41
C SER A 16 5.49 3.69 6.53
N ILE A 17 5.78 4.86 6.00
CA ILE A 17 4.87 5.58 5.12
C ILE A 17 5.23 5.22 3.68
N ALA A 18 4.26 4.74 2.92
CA ALA A 18 4.38 4.50 1.49
C ALA A 18 3.32 5.29 0.73
N LEU A 19 3.51 5.45 -0.58
CA LEU A 19 2.49 5.99 -1.46
C LEU A 19 1.70 4.82 -2.04
N ALA A 20 0.38 4.83 -1.92
CA ALA A 20 -0.49 3.88 -2.58
C ALA A 20 -1.18 4.56 -3.77
N LYS A 21 -1.14 3.90 -4.92
CA LYS A 21 -1.91 4.32 -6.09
C LYS A 21 -3.26 3.63 -6.04
N VAL A 22 -4.32 4.42 -5.95
CA VAL A 22 -5.69 3.90 -6.01
C VAL A 22 -6.34 4.20 -7.35
N ARG A 23 -7.17 3.27 -7.81
CA ARG A 23 -8.06 3.55 -8.93
C ARG A 23 -9.23 4.42 -8.45
N PRO A 24 -9.60 5.48 -9.18
CA PRO A 24 -10.86 6.16 -8.96
C PRO A 24 -11.98 5.20 -9.41
N MET A 25 -12.53 4.42 -8.50
CA MET A 25 -13.81 3.74 -8.73
C MET A 25 -14.93 4.62 -8.20
N ASN A 26 -15.95 4.79 -9.02
CA ASN A 26 -17.10 5.69 -8.83
C ASN A 26 -18.02 5.31 -7.66
N ASP A 27 -17.62 4.39 -6.78
CA ASP A 27 -18.49 3.78 -5.78
C ASP A 27 -17.92 3.94 -4.37
N HIS A 28 -18.69 4.63 -3.56
CA HIS A 28 -18.31 5.41 -2.37
C HIS A 28 -18.04 4.55 -1.12
N ALA A 29 -17.62 3.28 -1.26
CA ALA A 29 -17.52 2.36 -0.12
C ALA A 29 -16.62 1.12 -0.33
N LEU A 30 -15.82 1.02 -1.40
CA LEU A 30 -14.91 -0.12 -1.51
C LEU A 30 -13.69 0.12 -0.61
N GLU A 31 -13.53 -0.75 0.40
CA GLU A 31 -12.45 -0.74 1.38
C GLU A 31 -11.12 -0.37 0.72
N LEU A 32 -10.38 0.58 1.28
CA LEU A 32 -9.15 1.14 0.71
C LEU A 32 -8.21 0.06 0.14
N HIS A 33 -8.08 -1.06 0.85
CA HIS A 33 -7.29 -2.23 0.48
C HIS A 33 -7.67 -2.85 -0.88
N LYS A 34 -8.93 -2.76 -1.29
CA LYS A 34 -9.43 -3.24 -2.59
C LYS A 34 -9.26 -2.21 -3.71
N SER A 35 -9.14 -0.94 -3.37
CA SER A 35 -8.94 0.15 -4.35
C SER A 35 -7.46 0.44 -4.63
N VAL A 36 -6.55 0.00 -3.75
CA VAL A 36 -5.10 0.10 -3.95
C VAL A 36 -4.65 -0.89 -5.04
N GLU A 37 -4.09 -0.36 -6.11
CA GLU A 37 -3.53 -1.14 -7.21
C GLU A 37 -2.10 -1.59 -6.91
N HIS A 38 -1.28 -0.68 -6.38
CA HIS A 38 0.09 -0.93 -5.94
C HIS A 38 0.52 0.14 -4.94
N ILE A 39 1.59 -0.17 -4.21
CA ILE A 39 2.31 0.83 -3.42
C ILE A 39 3.64 1.18 -4.09
N GLU A 40 4.10 2.40 -3.86
CA GLU A 40 5.35 2.96 -4.31
C GLU A 40 6.21 3.21 -3.06
N ILE A 41 7.32 2.48 -2.93
CA ILE A 41 8.30 2.63 -1.84
C ILE A 41 9.65 2.96 -2.47
N ASN A 42 10.24 4.11 -2.14
CA ASN A 42 11.53 4.54 -2.71
C ASN A 42 11.58 4.48 -4.25
N ASP A 43 10.50 4.89 -4.92
CA ASP A 43 10.32 4.82 -6.39
C ASP A 43 10.13 3.38 -6.94
N ASP A 44 10.17 2.35 -6.10
CA ASP A 44 9.85 0.98 -6.49
C ASP A 44 8.35 0.71 -6.38
N ILE A 45 7.79 0.19 -7.48
CA ILE A 45 6.39 -0.25 -7.55
C ILE A 45 6.30 -1.67 -7.01
N ILE A 46 5.55 -1.83 -5.94
CA ILE A 46 5.31 -3.12 -5.30
C ILE A 46 3.84 -3.47 -5.47
N LEU A 47 3.59 -4.62 -6.09
CA LEU A 47 2.26 -5.16 -6.30
C LEU A 47 1.86 -6.01 -5.09
N PRO A 48 0.57 -6.00 -4.71
CA PRO A 48 0.06 -6.91 -3.70
C PRO A 48 0.03 -8.35 -4.24
N ASN A 49 0.35 -9.31 -3.38
CA ASN A 49 0.13 -10.73 -3.59
C ASN A 49 -1.32 -11.12 -3.26
N MET A 50 -1.65 -12.41 -3.42
CA MET A 50 -2.99 -12.95 -3.13
C MET A 50 -3.47 -12.66 -1.70
N ASP A 51 -2.54 -12.51 -0.75
CA ASP A 51 -2.80 -12.21 0.67
C ASP A 51 -2.86 -10.70 0.97
N LEU A 52 -2.90 -9.83 -0.06
CA LEU A 52 -2.82 -8.36 0.07
C LEU A 52 -1.52 -7.86 0.74
N LEU A 53 -0.48 -8.69 0.68
CA LEU A 53 0.88 -8.37 1.12
C LEU A 53 1.73 -7.90 -0.05
N TYR A 54 2.53 -6.87 0.17
CA TYR A 54 3.35 -6.21 -0.83
C TYR A 54 4.80 -6.68 -0.66
N GLU A 55 5.23 -7.64 -1.47
CA GLU A 55 6.60 -8.17 -1.44
C GLU A 55 7.50 -7.38 -2.39
N ASN A 56 8.55 -6.77 -1.86
CA ASN A 56 9.54 -6.07 -2.67
C ASN A 56 10.54 -7.08 -3.26
N PRO A 57 10.61 -7.24 -4.60
CA PRO A 57 11.50 -8.20 -5.23
C PRO A 57 12.98 -7.84 -5.13
N LYS A 58 13.34 -6.61 -4.76
CA LYS A 58 14.75 -6.16 -4.66
C LYS A 58 15.43 -6.58 -3.37
N ASP A 59 14.70 -6.47 -2.27
CA ASP A 59 15.20 -6.77 -0.92
C ASP A 59 14.55 -8.03 -0.32
N GLY A 60 13.53 -8.59 -0.96
CA GLY A 60 12.74 -9.71 -0.43
C GLY A 60 11.89 -9.34 0.80
N LYS A 61 11.70 -8.05 1.07
CA LYS A 61 10.91 -7.57 2.23
C LYS A 61 9.44 -7.59 1.91
N ILE A 62 8.65 -8.07 2.87
CA ILE A 62 7.19 -8.09 2.78
C ILE A 62 6.63 -6.94 3.61
N TYR A 63 5.70 -6.18 3.01
CA TYR A 63 4.98 -5.08 3.63
C TYR A 63 3.48 -5.37 3.64
N GLN A 64 2.81 -5.07 4.74
CA GLN A 64 1.37 -5.19 4.90
C GLN A 64 0.76 -3.79 4.99
N LEU A 65 -0.30 -3.52 4.24
CA LEU A 65 -1.01 -2.24 4.35
C LEU A 65 -1.86 -2.23 5.62
N ILE A 66 -1.62 -1.26 6.49
CA ILE A 66 -2.32 -1.09 7.77
C ILE A 66 -3.50 -0.13 7.63
N GLY A 67 -3.34 0.93 6.84
CA GLY A 67 -4.41 1.88 6.59
C GLY A 67 -3.94 3.16 5.89
N PRO A 68 -4.85 4.10 5.64
CA PRO A 68 -4.50 5.41 5.11
C PRO A 68 -3.70 6.19 6.17
N PHE A 69 -2.65 6.88 5.75
CA PHE A 69 -1.96 7.83 6.60
C PHE A 69 -2.82 9.09 6.72
N SER A 70 -3.27 9.41 7.93
CA SER A 70 -3.89 10.70 8.25
C SER A 70 -2.88 11.55 9.00
N GLU A 71 -2.54 12.71 8.45
CA GLU A 71 -1.85 13.78 9.19
C GLU A 71 -2.94 14.46 10.02
N GLU A 72 -3.09 14.07 11.29
CA GLU A 72 -3.98 14.74 12.26
C GLU A 72 -3.37 16.07 12.73
#